data_AF-A0A965ISN3-F1
#
_entry.id   AF-A0A965ISN3-F1
#
_cell.length_a   1.000
_cell.length_b   1.000
_cell.length_c   1.000
_cell.angle_alpha   90.00
_cell.angle_beta   90.00
_cell.angle_gamma   90.00
#
_symmetry.space_group_name_H-M   'P 1'
#
loop_
_entity.id
_entity.type
_entity.pdbx_description
1 polymer ?
#
loop_
_entity_poly.entity_id
_entity_poly.type
_entity_poly.pdbx_seq_one_letter_code
_entity_poly.pdbx_strand_id
1 'polypeptide(L)'
;MSETHYGPIGQKTEPYRLSPAPQLSIKTEPYYSGDVIIGYTYVVSVKGYAAAYRKTSSEEPNYSYTSISKVTDSIATIKKILTRNSSTLVVVDNDIEVLKAKGGILRSLSFSESPNNWMGYSEYNADIEFNEIELVSGTSLKSIQCSDSFLNSASKSSSIVDLSKYKLKTFTDSWSFTIDDNLYNRVYNTDIQNVETDNATINISYTISATGKHFINNSGNLISAWEQAKNFAQNRLYNQVLGVLTNGMSINADTACSANQNISGLGSNGTGLFSNLNSSYKVFNETISCSTSESDGTFSATYNAVLKRNISSTLHHYATKHNFTKTINTQKDNRNITTISVQGNIEGLLEGGLIRTSSSGFSLPASGKILISQAMSSKYSSALQGLNKIISGSDLNGSMKNALGINAAALNLSNNTNIIPLSFNLTHNYHEGTISYNVEYSSTRSCGDFATVNITIDEPTPVLAEVVRPHNGVLIQDIKTFTAKKITINIEGKSQKNCCLDKGTLESTIMSSNSVAIPANISLPDTSTCILTQKQRTDNPIDGSYSINLGYICSQGCTI
;
A
#
# COMPACT_ATOMS: atom_id res chain seq x y z
N MET A 1 21.15 -52.77 24.93
CA MET A 1 22.36 -51.96 24.67
C MET A 1 21.91 -50.88 23.72
N SER A 2 22.01 -49.61 24.10
CA SER A 2 21.53 -48.53 23.25
C SER A 2 22.49 -48.28 22.10
N GLU A 3 22.00 -48.26 20.87
CA GLU A 3 22.71 -47.90 19.66
C GLU A 3 22.33 -46.49 19.21
N THR A 4 23.24 -45.79 18.53
CA THR A 4 22.99 -44.43 18.02
C THR A 4 23.25 -44.38 16.52
N HIS A 5 22.23 -43.97 15.77
CA HIS A 5 22.32 -43.75 14.33
C HIS A 5 22.21 -42.26 14.01
N TYR A 6 23.06 -41.78 13.11
CA TYR A 6 23.03 -40.41 12.61
C TYR A 6 23.28 -40.38 11.10
N GLY A 7 22.32 -39.86 10.34
CA GLY A 7 22.41 -39.87 8.89
C GLY A 7 21.24 -39.21 8.17
N PRO A 8 21.14 -39.40 6.84
CA PRO A 8 20.01 -38.92 6.05
C PRO A 8 18.68 -39.38 6.62
N ILE A 9 17.66 -38.57 6.41
CA ILE A 9 16.32 -38.79 6.98
C ILE A 9 15.78 -40.15 6.56
N GLY A 10 15.34 -40.94 7.54
CA GLY A 10 14.72 -42.24 7.33
C GLY A 10 15.69 -43.42 7.12
N GLN A 11 17.02 -43.21 7.18
CA GLN A 11 17.98 -44.31 7.02
C GLN A 11 18.57 -44.78 8.35
N LYS A 12 18.38 -46.08 8.65
CA LYS A 12 19.01 -46.79 9.79
C LYS A 12 19.87 -47.93 9.26
N THR A 13 21.12 -47.64 8.95
CA THR A 13 22.07 -48.67 8.46
C THR A 13 23.41 -48.52 9.16
N GLU A 14 24.21 -49.59 9.16
CA GLU A 14 25.58 -49.62 9.71
C GLU A 14 26.51 -48.45 9.30
N PRO A 15 26.51 -47.92 8.06
CA PRO A 15 27.33 -46.76 7.71
C PRO A 15 26.98 -45.47 8.48
N TYR A 16 25.83 -45.42 9.17
CA TYR A 16 25.36 -44.29 9.97
C TYR A 16 25.40 -44.55 11.48
N ARG A 17 25.89 -45.72 11.90
CA ARG A 17 25.93 -46.13 13.30
C ARG A 17 27.21 -45.64 13.97
N LEU A 18 27.06 -44.94 15.09
CA LEU A 18 28.16 -44.61 15.99
C LEU A 18 28.43 -45.82 16.90
N SER A 19 29.66 -46.34 16.82
CA SER A 19 30.09 -47.52 17.58
C SER A 19 31.54 -47.35 18.05
N PRO A 20 31.85 -47.53 19.34
CA PRO A 20 30.93 -47.84 20.44
C PRO A 20 29.85 -46.75 20.66
N ALA A 21 28.74 -47.13 21.31
CA ALA A 21 27.65 -46.20 21.55
C ALA A 21 28.12 -45.02 22.43
N PRO A 22 27.90 -43.77 22.00
CA PRO A 22 28.31 -42.60 22.77
C PRO A 22 27.35 -42.31 23.94
N GLN A 23 27.84 -41.54 24.90
CA GLN A 23 27.02 -40.85 25.88
C GLN A 23 26.36 -39.63 25.24
N LEU A 24 25.10 -39.40 25.59
CA LEU A 24 24.29 -38.30 25.08
C LEU A 24 23.82 -37.43 26.25
N SER A 25 23.93 -36.11 26.11
CA SER A 25 23.28 -35.15 27.00
C SER A 25 22.55 -34.09 26.18
N ILE A 26 21.37 -33.69 26.63
CA ILE A 26 20.52 -32.73 25.94
C ILE A 26 20.35 -31.51 26.83
N LYS A 27 20.64 -30.33 26.29
CA LYS A 27 20.29 -29.05 26.90
C LYS A 27 19.41 -28.23 25.96
N THR A 28 18.55 -27.43 26.54
CA THR A 28 17.82 -26.38 25.83
C THR A 28 18.58 -25.08 25.97
N GLU A 29 18.73 -24.36 24.86
CA GLU A 29 19.25 -23.00 24.88
C GLU A 29 18.17 -22.05 24.37
N PRO A 30 17.72 -21.07 25.19
CA PRO A 30 16.83 -20.03 24.70
C PRO A 30 17.57 -19.19 23.66
N TYR A 31 16.87 -18.80 22.60
CA TYR A 31 17.35 -17.77 21.70
C TYR A 31 16.34 -16.62 21.62
N TYR A 32 16.90 -15.43 21.52
CA TYR A 32 16.19 -14.17 21.74
C TYR A 32 16.07 -13.38 20.44
N SER A 33 15.00 -12.61 20.33
CA SER A 33 14.88 -11.50 19.38
C SER A 33 14.53 -10.26 20.20
N GLY A 34 15.52 -9.38 20.38
CA GLY A 34 15.44 -8.34 21.41
C GLY A 34 15.32 -8.97 22.81
N ASP A 35 14.38 -8.48 23.62
CA ASP A 35 14.12 -9.00 24.97
C ASP A 35 13.10 -10.15 25.01
N VAL A 36 12.63 -10.60 23.84
CA VAL A 36 11.61 -11.65 23.73
C VAL A 36 12.28 -12.99 23.48
N ILE A 37 12.00 -13.99 24.34
CA ILE A 37 12.36 -15.38 24.07
C ILE A 37 11.50 -15.84 22.89
N ILE A 38 12.18 -16.11 21.77
CA ILE A 38 11.54 -16.59 20.54
C ILE A 38 11.83 -18.07 20.30
N GLY A 39 12.29 -18.80 21.30
CA GLY A 39 12.27 -20.26 21.31
C GLY A 39 13.47 -20.89 21.94
N TYR A 40 13.54 -22.20 21.74
CA TYR A 40 14.61 -23.04 22.25
C TYR A 40 15.20 -23.86 21.09
N THR A 41 16.52 -23.94 21.07
CA THR A 41 17.23 -24.96 20.29
C THR A 41 17.64 -26.08 21.21
N TYR A 42 17.60 -27.32 20.72
CA TYR A 42 18.12 -28.45 21.46
C TYR A 42 19.57 -28.68 21.07
N VAL A 43 20.47 -28.57 22.03
CA VAL A 43 21.88 -28.91 21.82
C VAL A 43 22.08 -30.30 22.40
N VAL A 44 22.33 -31.26 21.52
CA VAL A 44 22.68 -32.62 21.89
C VAL A 44 24.20 -32.73 21.87
N SER A 45 24.79 -32.91 23.04
CA SER A 45 26.22 -33.21 23.18
C SER A 45 26.42 -34.71 23.12
N VAL A 46 27.30 -35.15 22.21
CA VAL A 46 27.66 -36.54 21.96
C VAL A 46 29.11 -36.75 22.40
N LYS A 47 29.32 -37.57 23.43
CA LYS A 47 30.64 -37.91 23.97
C LYS A 47 30.92 -39.39 23.75
N GLY A 48 32.00 -39.73 23.08
CA GLY A 48 32.32 -41.13 22.80
C GLY A 48 33.79 -41.37 22.54
N TYR A 49 34.09 -42.57 22.03
CA TYR A 49 35.45 -43.00 21.73
C TYR A 49 35.58 -43.41 20.27
N ALA A 50 36.51 -42.82 19.55
CA ALA A 50 37.03 -43.34 18.30
C ALA A 50 38.00 -44.49 18.64
N ALA A 51 37.51 -45.73 18.65
CA ALA A 51 38.31 -46.89 19.04
C ALA A 51 38.94 -47.58 17.83
N ALA A 52 40.14 -48.17 18.03
CA ALA A 52 40.77 -49.06 17.05
C ALA A 52 39.96 -50.34 16.80
N TYR A 53 39.15 -50.73 17.79
CA TYR A 53 38.27 -51.89 17.74
C TYR A 53 36.83 -51.48 17.44
N ARG A 54 36.27 -51.97 16.32
CA ARG A 54 34.85 -51.85 15.99
C ARG A 54 34.29 -53.27 15.89
N LYS A 55 33.37 -53.63 16.78
CA LYS A 55 32.72 -54.95 16.74
C LYS A 55 31.75 -54.98 15.56
N THR A 56 32.26 -55.29 14.38
CA THR A 56 31.44 -55.72 13.24
C THR A 56 31.14 -57.20 13.45
N SER A 57 29.87 -57.57 13.37
CA SER A 57 29.30 -58.88 13.71
C SER A 57 30.17 -60.12 13.43
N SER A 58 30.14 -61.04 14.41
CA SER A 58 30.32 -62.50 14.36
C SER A 58 31.69 -63.20 14.24
N GLU A 59 32.84 -62.53 14.33
CA GLU A 59 34.13 -63.25 14.45
C GLU A 59 34.81 -63.02 15.80
N GLU A 60 35.32 -64.11 16.38
CA GLU A 60 36.00 -64.12 17.67
C GLU A 60 37.22 -63.19 17.70
N PRO A 61 37.55 -62.61 18.88
CA PRO A 61 38.56 -61.57 18.99
C PRO A 61 39.97 -62.15 18.83
N ASN A 62 40.64 -61.81 17.72
CA ASN A 62 42.09 -61.98 17.62
C ASN A 62 42.76 -60.72 18.22
N TYR A 63 43.44 -60.87 19.36
CA TYR A 63 43.79 -59.82 20.33
C TYR A 63 44.94 -58.84 19.93
N SER A 64 45.20 -58.57 18.64
CA SER A 64 46.40 -57.82 18.19
C SER A 64 46.13 -56.51 17.41
N TYR A 65 45.13 -55.70 17.80
CA TYR A 65 44.68 -54.55 16.99
C TYR A 65 44.74 -53.17 17.69
N THR A 66 45.87 -52.78 18.26
CA THR A 66 46.13 -51.38 18.65
C THR A 66 47.06 -50.72 17.63
N SER A 67 46.52 -49.92 16.72
CA SER A 67 47.32 -49.09 15.81
C SER A 67 46.70 -47.70 15.61
N ILE A 68 47.56 -46.69 15.50
CA ILE A 68 47.14 -45.30 15.25
C ILE A 68 46.33 -45.16 13.95
N SER A 69 46.62 -46.00 12.95
CA SER A 69 45.87 -46.03 11.67
C SER A 69 44.40 -46.39 11.89
N LYS A 70 44.10 -47.37 12.74
CA LYS A 70 42.73 -47.79 13.04
C LYS A 70 41.94 -46.75 13.83
N VAL A 71 42.60 -46.07 14.78
CA VAL A 71 42.00 -44.93 15.49
C VAL A 71 41.72 -43.79 14.50
N THR A 72 42.63 -43.51 13.58
CA THR A 72 42.46 -42.47 12.55
C THR A 72 41.31 -42.79 11.59
N ASP A 73 41.16 -44.05 11.16
CA ASP A 73 40.02 -44.51 10.34
C ASP A 73 38.68 -44.31 11.06
N SER A 74 38.66 -44.59 12.37
CA SER A 74 37.51 -44.38 13.25
C SER A 74 37.14 -42.89 13.35
N ILE A 75 38.14 -42.03 13.55
CA ILE A 75 37.97 -40.56 13.55
C ILE A 75 37.39 -40.06 12.21
N ALA A 76 37.93 -40.54 11.08
CA ALA A 76 37.45 -40.15 9.75
C ALA A 76 35.98 -40.57 9.53
N THR A 77 35.61 -41.75 10.02
CA THR A 77 34.23 -42.25 10.00
C THR A 77 33.30 -41.37 10.83
N ILE A 78 33.68 -41.05 12.07
CA ILE A 78 32.90 -40.18 12.96
C ILE A 78 32.71 -38.79 12.34
N LYS A 79 33.77 -38.19 11.79
CA LYS A 79 33.68 -36.92 11.07
C LYS A 79 32.66 -37.01 9.93
N LYS A 80 32.79 -38.01 9.07
CA LYS A 80 31.88 -38.21 7.92
C LYS A 80 30.41 -38.40 8.33
N ILE A 81 30.17 -39.05 9.47
CA ILE A 81 28.83 -39.21 10.04
C ILE A 81 28.32 -37.85 10.54
N LEU A 82 29.04 -37.20 11.45
CA LEU A 82 28.55 -36.04 12.20
C LEU A 82 28.52 -34.71 11.41
N THR A 83 29.29 -34.56 10.34
CA THR A 83 29.34 -33.30 9.57
C THR A 83 28.20 -33.14 8.55
N ARG A 84 27.24 -34.07 8.51
CA ARG A 84 26.11 -34.00 7.58
C ARG A 84 25.01 -33.09 8.13
N ASN A 85 24.84 -31.91 7.54
CA ASN A 85 23.75 -31.01 7.91
C ASN A 85 22.37 -31.58 7.53
N SER A 86 21.34 -31.18 8.28
CA SER A 86 19.94 -31.59 8.11
C SER A 86 19.66 -33.09 8.35
N SER A 87 20.55 -33.77 9.07
CA SER A 87 20.43 -35.19 9.41
C SER A 87 19.42 -35.45 10.53
N THR A 88 19.05 -36.73 10.69
CA THR A 88 18.28 -37.22 11.84
C THR A 88 19.19 -38.02 12.77
N LEU A 89 19.09 -37.74 14.07
CA LEU A 89 19.63 -38.58 15.13
C LEU A 89 18.53 -39.53 15.60
N VAL A 90 18.84 -40.82 15.67
CA VAL A 90 17.96 -41.84 16.25
C VAL A 90 18.74 -42.61 17.30
N VAL A 91 18.22 -42.65 18.51
CA VAL A 91 18.71 -43.52 19.59
C VAL A 91 17.78 -44.70 19.67
N VAL A 92 18.37 -45.89 19.65
CA VAL A 92 17.67 -47.17 19.63
C VAL A 92 18.11 -47.95 20.86
N ASP A 93 17.20 -48.59 21.59
CA ASP A 93 17.54 -49.61 22.60
C ASP A 93 16.81 -50.90 22.27
N ASN A 94 17.57 -51.99 22.08
CA ASN A 94 17.05 -53.30 21.66
C ASN A 94 16.11 -53.19 20.44
N ASP A 95 16.57 -52.52 19.37
CA ASP A 95 15.83 -52.25 18.13
C ASP A 95 14.59 -51.34 18.25
N ILE A 96 14.29 -50.81 19.43
CA ILE A 96 13.20 -49.87 19.66
C ILE A 96 13.74 -48.42 19.66
N GLU A 97 13.15 -47.54 18.84
CA GLU A 97 13.46 -46.11 18.90
C GLU A 97 13.05 -45.54 20.27
N VAL A 98 13.99 -44.88 20.95
CA VAL A 98 13.73 -44.21 22.23
C VAL A 98 13.86 -42.69 22.12
N LEU A 99 14.65 -42.20 21.15
CA LEU A 99 14.78 -40.78 20.87
C LEU A 99 14.99 -40.54 19.38
N LYS A 100 14.36 -39.49 18.86
CA LYS A 100 14.49 -39.05 17.47
C LYS A 100 14.64 -37.53 17.43
N ALA A 101 15.77 -37.04 16.95
CA ALA A 101 16.00 -35.60 16.74
C ALA A 101 16.20 -35.28 15.26
N LYS A 102 15.58 -34.20 14.76
CA LYS A 102 15.57 -33.86 13.33
C LYS A 102 16.23 -32.51 13.04
N GLY A 103 16.85 -32.40 11.88
CA GLY A 103 17.44 -31.16 11.38
C GLY A 103 18.79 -30.82 12.03
N GLY A 104 19.65 -31.81 12.23
CA GLY A 104 20.94 -31.65 12.89
C GLY A 104 21.90 -30.69 12.17
N ILE A 105 22.47 -29.74 12.90
CA ILE A 105 23.55 -28.85 12.46
C ILE A 105 24.72 -28.99 13.42
N LEU A 106 25.89 -29.38 12.92
CA LEU A 106 27.08 -29.54 13.75
C LEU A 106 27.59 -28.17 14.21
N ARG A 107 27.61 -27.92 15.53
CA ARG A 107 28.17 -26.69 16.13
C ARG A 107 29.65 -26.83 16.43
N SER A 108 30.05 -27.97 16.99
CA SER A 108 31.44 -28.24 17.37
C SER A 108 31.74 -29.74 17.24
N LEU A 109 32.99 -30.06 16.90
CA LEU A 109 33.52 -31.43 16.93
C LEU A 109 35.00 -31.36 17.32
N SER A 110 35.37 -32.09 18.36
CA SER A 110 36.73 -32.14 18.89
C SER A 110 37.13 -33.56 19.23
N PHE A 111 38.43 -33.84 19.14
CA PHE A 111 39.05 -35.11 19.53
C PHE A 111 40.17 -34.80 20.52
N SER A 112 40.19 -35.50 21.65
CA SER A 112 41.18 -35.30 22.70
C SER A 112 42.41 -36.17 22.47
N GLU A 113 43.55 -35.72 23.00
CA GLU A 113 44.74 -36.54 23.13
C GLU A 113 44.43 -37.73 24.04
N SER A 114 44.76 -38.95 23.58
CA SER A 114 44.43 -40.16 24.31
C SER A 114 45.54 -40.51 25.29
N PRO A 115 45.22 -41.00 26.50
CA PRO A 115 46.22 -41.51 27.44
C PRO A 115 47.14 -42.61 26.88
N ASN A 116 46.78 -43.20 25.73
CA ASN A 116 47.55 -44.26 25.05
C ASN A 116 48.23 -43.82 23.75
N ASN A 117 48.50 -42.53 23.55
CA ASN A 117 49.09 -41.99 22.31
C ASN A 117 48.31 -42.41 21.05
N TRP A 118 46.97 -42.47 21.15
CA TRP A 118 46.05 -42.85 20.07
C TRP A 118 46.23 -44.28 19.55
N MET A 119 46.88 -45.16 20.32
CA MET A 119 47.08 -46.55 19.88
C MET A 119 45.84 -47.42 20.05
N GLY A 120 44.98 -47.11 21.04
CA GLY A 120 43.76 -47.89 21.31
C GLY A 120 42.47 -47.12 21.08
N TYR A 121 42.44 -45.83 21.39
CA TYR A 121 41.25 -44.99 21.24
C TYR A 121 41.62 -43.49 21.24
N SER A 122 40.68 -42.63 20.83
CA SER A 122 40.67 -41.19 21.10
C SER A 122 39.25 -40.76 21.53
N GLU A 123 39.14 -39.98 22.60
CA GLU A 123 37.86 -39.40 23.02
C GLU A 123 37.41 -38.32 22.04
N TYR A 124 36.11 -38.25 21.78
CA TYR A 124 35.52 -37.17 21.00
C TYR A 124 34.35 -36.52 21.73
N ASN A 125 34.17 -35.23 21.48
CA ASN A 125 33.01 -34.46 21.92
C ASN A 125 32.45 -33.66 20.74
N ALA A 126 31.14 -33.75 20.54
CA ALA A 126 30.44 -33.03 19.48
C ALA A 126 29.16 -32.40 20.00
N ASP A 127 28.92 -31.13 19.70
CA ASP A 127 27.63 -30.48 19.94
C ASP A 127 26.87 -30.34 18.63
N ILE A 128 25.65 -30.86 18.62
CA ILE A 128 24.76 -30.82 17.45
C ILE A 128 23.49 -30.08 17.83
N GLU A 129 23.17 -29.03 17.08
CA GLU A 129 21.90 -28.32 17.19
C GLU A 129 20.81 -29.08 16.46
N PHE A 130 19.69 -29.32 17.12
CA PHE A 130 18.46 -29.85 16.53
C PHE A 130 17.30 -28.89 16.72
N ASN A 131 16.44 -28.84 15.70
CA ASN A 131 15.22 -28.03 15.71
C ASN A 131 14.03 -28.75 16.37
N GLU A 132 14.14 -30.06 16.56
CA GLU A 132 13.09 -30.92 17.10
C GLU A 132 13.71 -32.15 17.77
N ILE A 133 13.20 -32.50 18.95
CA ILE A 133 13.45 -33.76 19.64
C ILE A 133 12.10 -34.39 19.96
N GLU A 134 11.97 -35.65 19.60
CA GLU A 134 10.83 -36.52 19.86
C GLU A 134 11.31 -37.69 20.74
N LEU A 135 10.66 -37.90 21.87
CA LEU A 135 10.83 -39.11 22.68
C LEU A 135 9.84 -40.14 22.18
N VAL A 136 10.33 -41.21 21.57
CA VAL A 136 9.49 -42.24 20.97
C VAL A 136 9.14 -43.25 22.07
N SER A 137 7.87 -43.29 22.47
CA SER A 137 7.41 -44.26 23.46
C SER A 137 7.26 -45.63 22.79
N GLY A 138 8.25 -46.51 23.00
CA GLY A 138 8.03 -47.95 22.84
C GLY A 138 6.93 -48.40 23.80
N THR A 139 6.07 -49.32 23.36
CA THR A 139 4.88 -49.82 24.08
C THR A 139 5.15 -50.47 25.45
N SER A 140 6.40 -50.51 25.91
CA SER A 140 6.83 -51.17 27.16
C SER A 140 7.80 -50.35 28.02
N LEU A 141 8.26 -49.18 27.59
CA LEU A 141 9.02 -48.27 28.45
C LEU A 141 8.01 -47.38 29.18
N LYS A 142 8.02 -47.44 30.53
CA LYS A 142 7.25 -46.51 31.39
C LYS A 142 7.29 -45.13 30.76
N SER A 143 6.13 -44.64 30.34
CA SER A 143 6.00 -43.35 29.71
C SER A 143 6.76 -42.32 30.53
N ILE A 144 7.74 -41.67 29.92
CA ILE A 144 8.23 -40.41 30.43
C ILE A 144 7.01 -39.49 30.33
N GLN A 145 6.28 -39.34 31.44
CA GLN A 145 5.11 -38.48 31.52
C GLN A 145 5.59 -37.06 31.22
N CYS A 146 5.23 -36.55 30.03
CA CYS A 146 5.66 -35.26 29.50
C CYS A 146 5.12 -34.05 30.29
N SER A 147 4.44 -34.24 31.42
CA SER A 147 3.92 -33.15 32.26
C SER A 147 5.02 -32.43 33.04
N ASP A 148 6.13 -33.11 33.35
CA ASP A 148 7.23 -32.56 34.17
C ASP A 148 8.56 -32.44 33.39
N SER A 149 8.53 -32.72 32.08
CA SER A 149 9.72 -32.61 31.23
C SER A 149 9.96 -31.15 30.86
N PHE A 150 11.18 -30.65 31.09
CA PHE A 150 11.66 -29.35 30.62
C PHE A 150 11.51 -29.14 29.10
N LEU A 151 11.21 -30.20 28.34
CA LEU A 151 10.91 -30.19 26.91
C LEU A 151 9.47 -29.75 26.58
N ASN A 152 8.58 -29.68 27.58
CA ASN A 152 7.18 -29.35 27.40
C ASN A 152 6.80 -28.07 28.17
N SER A 153 7.37 -26.94 27.77
CA SER A 153 7.01 -25.62 28.31
C SER A 153 5.63 -25.19 27.76
N ALA A 154 4.56 -25.73 28.38
CA ALA A 154 3.16 -25.53 28.01
C ALA A 154 2.48 -24.32 28.68
N SER A 155 3.22 -23.35 29.21
CA SER A 155 2.66 -22.12 29.79
C SER A 155 2.74 -20.98 28.76
N LYS A 156 1.99 -21.09 27.65
CA LYS A 156 1.95 -20.07 26.60
C LYS A 156 0.95 -18.98 26.97
N SER A 157 1.43 -17.78 27.31
CA SER A 157 0.56 -16.60 27.21
C SER A 157 0.23 -16.36 25.73
N SER A 158 -0.96 -15.85 25.42
CA SER A 158 -1.37 -15.47 24.05
C SER A 158 -0.46 -14.42 23.41
N SER A 159 0.42 -13.80 24.20
CA SER A 159 1.44 -12.83 23.82
C SER A 159 2.75 -13.47 23.36
N ILE A 160 3.00 -14.74 23.70
CA ILE A 160 4.22 -15.49 23.35
C ILE A 160 3.99 -16.20 22.02
N VAL A 161 4.91 -15.98 21.07
CA VAL A 161 4.86 -16.60 19.74
C VAL A 161 4.78 -18.13 19.88
N ASP A 162 3.82 -18.77 19.20
CA ASP A 162 3.77 -20.22 19.14
C ASP A 162 4.84 -20.76 18.19
N LEU A 163 5.99 -21.09 18.77
CA LEU A 163 7.18 -21.53 18.07
C LEU A 163 7.16 -23.03 17.75
N SER A 164 6.19 -23.76 18.29
CA SER A 164 5.92 -25.12 17.79
C SER A 164 5.38 -25.07 16.36
N LYS A 165 4.71 -23.97 15.99
CA LYS A 165 4.07 -23.77 14.68
C LYS A 165 4.97 -23.12 13.63
N TYR A 166 5.85 -22.20 14.03
CA TYR A 166 6.67 -21.41 13.10
C TYR A 166 8.16 -21.52 13.44
N LYS A 167 8.97 -22.05 12.51
CA LYS A 167 10.42 -22.30 12.71
C LYS A 167 11.21 -21.07 12.26
N LEU A 168 11.54 -20.18 13.21
CA LEU A 168 12.16 -18.88 12.95
C LEU A 168 13.59 -18.76 13.49
N LYS A 169 14.38 -17.86 12.91
CA LYS A 169 15.69 -17.43 13.38
C LYS A 169 15.57 -16.12 14.17
N THR A 170 14.89 -15.12 13.61
CA THR A 170 14.66 -13.80 14.19
C THR A 170 13.40 -13.19 13.60
N PHE A 171 12.83 -12.19 14.28
CA PHE A 171 11.82 -11.30 13.70
C PHE A 171 11.82 -9.93 14.35
N THR A 172 11.28 -8.94 13.65
CA THR A 172 11.08 -7.57 14.13
C THR A 172 9.70 -7.08 13.67
N ASP A 173 8.89 -6.57 14.59
CA ASP A 173 7.66 -5.85 14.28
C ASP A 173 7.63 -4.44 14.88
N SER A 174 6.90 -3.54 14.23
CA SER A 174 6.67 -2.20 14.74
C SER A 174 5.39 -1.59 14.20
N TRP A 175 4.73 -0.80 15.04
CA TRP A 175 3.61 0.05 14.67
C TRP A 175 4.05 1.51 14.53
N SER A 176 3.44 2.22 13.59
CA SER A 176 3.52 3.67 13.46
C SER A 176 2.11 4.24 13.29
N PHE A 177 1.84 5.34 14.01
CA PHE A 177 0.59 6.08 13.94
C PHE A 177 0.92 7.53 13.63
N THR A 178 0.28 8.06 12.60
CA THR A 178 0.42 9.47 12.23
C THR A 178 -0.96 10.09 12.24
N ILE A 179 -1.18 11.03 13.15
CA ILE A 179 -2.39 11.83 13.23
C ILE A 179 -2.16 13.08 12.39
N ASP A 180 -3.06 13.34 11.45
CA ASP A 180 -3.00 14.53 10.60
C ASP A 180 -3.39 15.78 11.40
N ASP A 181 -2.66 16.89 11.25
CA ASP A 181 -2.95 18.18 11.90
C ASP A 181 -4.36 18.72 11.55
N ASN A 182 -4.92 18.25 10.42
CA ASN A 182 -6.31 18.52 10.04
C ASN A 182 -7.35 17.97 11.04
N LEU A 183 -6.95 17.20 12.05
CA LEU A 183 -7.80 16.83 13.20
C LEU A 183 -8.44 18.05 13.86
N TYR A 184 -7.75 19.19 13.84
CA TYR A 184 -8.20 20.46 14.45
C TYR A 184 -8.92 21.38 13.47
N ASN A 185 -8.87 21.10 12.16
CA ASN A 185 -9.55 21.89 11.11
C ASN A 185 -11.03 21.54 10.99
N ARG A 186 -11.73 21.48 12.14
CA ARG A 186 -13.18 21.37 12.20
C ARG A 186 -13.75 22.77 12.00
N VAL A 187 -14.31 23.04 10.83
CA VAL A 187 -15.15 24.22 10.64
C VAL A 187 -16.45 23.96 11.39
N TYR A 188 -16.52 24.37 12.65
CA TYR A 188 -17.75 24.31 13.45
C TYR A 188 -18.46 25.65 13.28
N ASN A 189 -19.51 25.70 12.47
CA ASN A 189 -20.40 26.85 12.44
C ASN A 189 -21.56 26.60 13.41
N THR A 190 -21.54 27.26 14.57
CA THR A 190 -22.56 27.10 15.62
C THR A 190 -23.94 27.61 15.21
N ASP A 191 -24.02 28.47 14.18
CA ASP A 191 -25.30 29.06 13.72
C ASP A 191 -26.03 28.13 12.73
N ILE A 192 -25.35 27.10 12.23
CA ILE A 192 -25.92 26.11 11.31
C ILE A 192 -25.59 24.73 11.88
N GLN A 193 -26.51 24.14 12.63
CA GLN A 193 -26.39 22.74 13.04
C GLN A 193 -26.05 21.88 11.80
N ASN A 194 -24.92 21.16 11.85
CA ASN A 194 -24.46 20.12 10.91
C ASN A 194 -23.50 20.50 9.76
N VAL A 195 -22.74 21.59 9.84
CA VAL A 195 -21.56 21.74 8.95
C VAL A 195 -20.35 21.13 9.66
N GLU A 196 -20.05 19.86 9.37
CA GLU A 196 -18.78 19.25 9.72
C GLU A 196 -18.12 18.77 8.43
N THR A 197 -17.07 19.45 7.96
CA THR A 197 -16.08 18.83 7.07
C THR A 197 -15.11 18.06 7.94
N ASP A 198 -15.47 16.82 8.27
CA ASP A 198 -14.63 15.99 9.13
C ASP A 198 -13.51 15.36 8.31
N ASN A 199 -12.33 15.99 8.32
CA ASN A 199 -11.11 15.43 7.71
C ASN A 199 -10.22 14.71 8.73
N ALA A 200 -10.71 14.45 9.95
CA ALA A 200 -9.95 13.72 10.95
C ALA A 200 -9.59 12.32 10.42
N THR A 201 -8.30 12.12 10.17
CA THR A 201 -7.76 10.84 9.74
C THR A 201 -6.53 10.47 10.54
N ILE A 202 -6.38 9.17 10.75
CA ILE A 202 -5.23 8.57 11.43
C ILE A 202 -4.63 7.58 10.44
N ASN A 203 -3.42 7.86 10.00
CA ASN A 203 -2.68 6.93 9.17
C ASN A 203 -2.01 5.92 10.08
N ILE A 204 -2.22 4.64 9.78
CA ILE A 204 -1.63 3.54 10.54
C ILE A 204 -0.72 2.73 9.63
N SER A 205 0.44 2.33 10.16
CA SER A 205 1.38 1.46 9.50
C SER A 205 1.87 0.38 10.45
N TYR A 206 1.93 -0.87 9.98
CA TYR A 206 2.51 -1.97 10.72
C TYR A 206 3.49 -2.72 9.84
N THR A 207 4.73 -2.83 10.29
CA THR A 207 5.80 -3.55 9.60
C THR A 207 6.15 -4.79 10.38
N ILE A 208 6.27 -5.92 9.70
CA ILE A 208 6.80 -7.17 10.24
C ILE A 208 7.87 -7.69 9.29
N SER A 209 8.99 -8.11 9.82
CA SER A 209 10.05 -8.81 9.11
C SER A 209 10.48 -10.03 9.91
N ALA A 210 10.72 -11.15 9.23
CA ALA A 210 11.15 -12.38 9.87
C ALA A 210 12.19 -13.10 9.01
N THR A 211 13.09 -13.81 9.68
CA THR A 211 14.03 -14.76 9.07
C THR A 211 13.63 -16.15 9.55
N GLY A 212 13.37 -17.07 8.62
CA GLY A 212 12.99 -18.44 8.96
C GLY A 212 14.17 -19.39 9.10
N LYS A 213 13.88 -20.62 9.51
CA LYS A 213 14.80 -21.76 9.42
C LYS A 213 14.24 -22.76 8.41
N HIS A 214 15.12 -23.40 7.65
CA HIS A 214 14.74 -24.58 6.90
C HIS A 214 14.26 -25.67 7.86
N PHE A 215 13.14 -26.30 7.53
CA PHE A 215 12.52 -27.30 8.37
C PHE A 215 11.87 -28.38 7.52
N ILE A 216 11.89 -29.61 8.01
CA ILE A 216 11.29 -30.75 7.33
C ILE A 216 10.05 -31.13 8.10
N ASN A 217 8.91 -30.99 7.44
CA ASN A 217 7.62 -31.23 8.07
C ASN A 217 7.39 -32.73 8.37
N ASN A 218 6.31 -33.03 9.07
CA ASN A 218 5.95 -34.41 9.44
C ASN A 218 5.73 -35.33 8.22
N SER A 219 5.50 -34.77 7.04
CA SER A 219 5.37 -35.49 5.77
C SER A 219 6.72 -35.72 5.07
N GLY A 220 7.84 -35.27 5.64
CA GLY A 220 9.17 -35.39 5.06
C GLY A 220 9.53 -34.31 4.02
N ASN A 221 8.66 -33.31 3.82
CA ASN A 221 8.91 -32.23 2.85
C ASN A 221 9.75 -31.12 3.47
N LEU A 222 10.80 -30.69 2.76
CA LEU A 222 11.58 -29.52 3.10
C LEU A 222 10.76 -28.25 2.85
N ILE A 223 10.45 -27.52 3.91
CA ILE A 223 9.91 -26.17 3.85
C ILE A 223 11.08 -25.19 3.89
N SER A 224 11.09 -24.26 2.95
CA SER A 224 12.14 -23.24 2.83
C SER A 224 12.08 -22.24 3.99
N ALA A 225 13.22 -21.65 4.34
CA ALA A 225 13.31 -20.65 5.40
C ALA A 225 12.40 -19.44 5.14
N TRP A 226 12.38 -18.93 3.91
CA TRP A 226 11.54 -17.77 3.57
C TRP A 226 10.04 -18.08 3.67
N GLU A 227 9.62 -19.31 3.37
CA GLU A 227 8.22 -19.74 3.47
C GLU A 227 7.76 -19.84 4.92
N GLN A 228 8.64 -20.29 5.83
CA GLN A 228 8.40 -20.22 7.28
C GLN A 228 8.27 -18.77 7.76
N ALA A 229 9.17 -17.89 7.32
CA ALA A 229 9.12 -16.47 7.65
C ALA A 229 7.80 -15.84 7.17
N LYS A 230 7.36 -16.15 5.95
CA LYS A 230 6.09 -15.70 5.37
C LYS A 230 4.89 -16.15 6.20
N ASN A 231 4.81 -17.44 6.51
CA ASN A 231 3.69 -18.01 7.25
C ASN A 231 3.54 -17.39 8.64
N PHE A 232 4.67 -17.11 9.30
CA PHE A 232 4.69 -16.38 10.56
C PHE A 232 4.25 -14.92 10.37
N ALA A 233 4.89 -14.19 9.45
CA ALA A 233 4.63 -12.77 9.24
C ALA A 233 3.16 -12.52 8.86
N GLN A 234 2.57 -13.37 8.03
CA GLN A 234 1.15 -13.32 7.69
C GLN A 234 0.25 -13.50 8.91
N ASN A 235 0.49 -14.54 9.72
CA ASN A 235 -0.30 -14.80 10.92
C ASN A 235 -0.16 -13.66 11.94
N ARG A 236 1.06 -13.20 12.18
CA ARG A 236 1.38 -12.12 13.09
C ARG A 236 0.74 -10.81 12.64
N LEU A 237 0.86 -10.43 11.36
CA LEU A 237 0.23 -9.25 10.78
C LEU A 237 -1.29 -9.32 10.90
N TYR A 238 -1.91 -10.45 10.55
CA TYR A 238 -3.36 -10.63 10.71
C TYR A 238 -3.79 -10.39 12.15
N ASN A 239 -3.14 -11.05 13.13
CA ASN A 239 -3.52 -10.91 14.54
C ASN A 239 -3.29 -9.49 15.09
N GLN A 240 -2.17 -8.85 14.72
CA GLN A 240 -1.86 -7.50 15.17
C GLN A 240 -2.84 -6.49 14.61
N VAL A 241 -3.06 -6.51 13.28
CA VAL A 241 -3.99 -5.59 12.63
C VAL A 241 -5.42 -5.84 13.07
N LEU A 242 -5.87 -7.10 13.14
CA LEU A 242 -7.20 -7.44 13.63
C LEU A 242 -7.40 -6.98 15.08
N GLY A 243 -6.38 -7.17 15.93
CA GLY A 243 -6.38 -6.70 17.32
C GLY A 243 -6.58 -5.20 17.42
N VAL A 244 -5.82 -4.42 16.65
CA VAL A 244 -5.96 -2.95 16.60
C VAL A 244 -7.33 -2.55 16.06
N LEU A 245 -7.81 -3.17 14.98
CA LEU A 245 -9.07 -2.81 14.32
C LEU A 245 -10.34 -3.24 15.09
N THR A 246 -10.23 -4.25 15.97
CA THR A 246 -11.39 -4.83 16.69
C THR A 246 -11.44 -4.40 18.15
N ASN A 247 -10.31 -4.44 18.86
CA ASN A 247 -10.26 -4.22 20.30
C ASN A 247 -9.71 -2.83 20.67
N GLY A 248 -9.15 -2.13 19.69
CA GLY A 248 -8.40 -0.91 19.91
C GLY A 248 -7.08 -1.12 20.68
N MET A 249 -6.22 -0.10 20.69
CA MET A 249 -5.00 -0.14 21.52
C MET A 249 -5.32 0.29 22.94
N SER A 250 -5.34 -0.65 23.86
CA SER A 250 -5.40 -0.34 25.29
C SER A 250 -4.00 -0.27 25.88
N ILE A 251 -3.66 0.88 26.48
CA ILE A 251 -2.55 0.97 27.41
C ILE A 251 -3.18 0.58 28.74
N ASN A 252 -2.87 -0.62 29.26
CA ASN A 252 -3.21 -0.93 30.63
C ASN A 252 -2.48 0.10 31.50
N ALA A 253 -3.23 0.90 32.26
CA ALA A 253 -2.67 1.79 33.25
C ALA A 253 -2.04 0.92 34.34
N ASP A 254 -0.75 0.61 34.20
CA ASP A 254 -0.01 -0.03 35.26
C ASP A 254 0.35 1.05 36.28
N THR A 255 -0.08 0.87 37.51
CA THR A 255 0.09 1.79 38.65
C THR A 255 1.54 1.92 39.15
N ALA A 256 2.55 1.57 38.35
CA ALA A 256 3.94 1.64 38.77
C ALA A 256 4.86 2.10 37.63
N CYS A 257 5.68 3.11 37.94
CA CYS A 257 6.71 3.68 37.09
C CYS A 257 7.85 2.68 36.78
N SER A 258 7.60 1.67 35.95
CA SER A 258 8.64 0.80 35.40
C SER A 258 8.58 0.78 33.88
N ALA A 259 9.66 1.26 33.26
CA ALA A 259 9.82 1.52 31.83
C ALA A 259 10.00 0.25 30.96
N ASN A 260 9.09 -0.73 31.09
CA ASN A 260 8.98 -1.86 30.16
C ASN A 260 7.62 -1.82 29.45
N GLN A 261 7.37 -0.76 28.68
CA GLN A 261 6.14 -0.63 27.88
C GLN A 261 6.21 -1.52 26.64
N ASN A 262 6.01 -2.82 26.82
CA ASN A 262 5.56 -3.67 25.72
C ASN A 262 4.07 -3.37 25.47
N ILE A 263 3.68 -3.15 24.21
CA ILE A 263 2.28 -3.18 23.78
C ILE A 263 1.80 -4.63 23.89
N SER A 264 1.54 -5.10 25.10
CA SER A 264 1.15 -6.49 25.39
C SER A 264 -0.33 -6.64 25.78
N GLY A 265 -1.13 -5.58 25.62
CA GLY A 265 -2.53 -5.50 26.04
C GLY A 265 -3.55 -5.29 24.91
N LEU A 266 -3.44 -5.99 23.76
CA LEU A 266 -4.51 -6.03 22.76
C LEU A 266 -5.59 -7.06 23.19
N GLY A 267 -6.23 -6.82 24.34
CA GLY A 267 -7.29 -7.65 24.92
C GLY A 267 -8.67 -6.98 24.82
N SER A 268 -9.72 -7.81 24.82
CA SER A 268 -11.09 -7.52 24.37
C SER A 268 -11.93 -6.52 25.18
N ASN A 269 -11.37 -5.76 26.14
CA ASN A 269 -12.15 -4.90 27.05
C ASN A 269 -11.48 -3.56 27.43
N GLY A 270 -10.61 -3.01 26.59
CA GLY A 270 -9.87 -1.78 26.93
C GLY A 270 -10.55 -0.48 26.51
N THR A 271 -10.45 0.58 27.34
CA THR A 271 -10.76 1.99 27.03
C THR A 271 -9.69 2.63 26.12
N GLY A 272 -9.20 1.88 25.14
CA GLY A 272 -8.08 2.25 24.28
C GLY A 272 -8.35 3.37 23.29
N LEU A 273 -7.29 3.96 22.70
CA LEU A 273 -7.33 5.05 21.71
C LEU A 273 -8.24 4.75 20.49
N PHE A 274 -8.58 3.48 20.30
CA PHE A 274 -9.30 2.93 19.15
C PHE A 274 -10.44 1.96 19.54
N SER A 275 -10.87 1.95 20.80
CA SER A 275 -11.88 1.00 21.32
C SER A 275 -13.26 1.08 20.63
N ASN A 276 -13.50 2.13 19.83
CA ASN A 276 -14.73 2.35 19.07
C ASN A 276 -14.54 2.38 17.53
N LEU A 277 -13.47 1.78 16.99
CA LEU A 277 -13.25 1.71 15.54
C LEU A 277 -14.39 1.01 14.78
N ASN A 278 -15.26 0.25 15.44
CA ASN A 278 -16.37 -0.44 14.77
C ASN A 278 -17.56 0.47 14.39
N SER A 279 -17.77 1.58 15.10
CA SER A 279 -18.97 2.42 14.98
C SER A 279 -18.62 3.85 14.59
N SER A 280 -17.48 4.35 15.09
CA SER A 280 -17.07 5.74 14.87
C SER A 280 -16.10 5.90 13.71
N TYR A 281 -15.36 4.87 13.29
CA TYR A 281 -14.35 4.97 12.23
C TYR A 281 -14.52 3.86 11.18
N LYS A 282 -13.98 4.10 9.99
CA LYS A 282 -13.88 3.15 8.89
C LYS A 282 -12.44 3.11 8.37
N VAL A 283 -12.08 1.99 7.75
CA VAL A 283 -10.74 1.75 7.19
C VAL A 283 -10.77 2.08 5.70
N PHE A 284 -9.83 2.90 5.25
CA PHE A 284 -9.70 3.33 3.87
C PHE A 284 -8.29 3.16 3.34
N ASN A 285 -8.17 3.07 2.01
CA ASN A 285 -6.91 2.97 1.27
C ASN A 285 -5.98 1.89 1.84
N GLU A 286 -6.57 0.74 2.19
CA GLU A 286 -5.84 -0.36 2.82
C GLU A 286 -4.91 -1.04 1.81
N THR A 287 -3.64 -1.20 2.19
CA THR A 287 -2.62 -1.83 1.35
C THR A 287 -1.70 -2.71 2.16
N ILE A 288 -1.22 -3.80 1.54
CA ILE A 288 -0.17 -4.65 2.10
C ILE A 288 0.93 -4.82 1.06
N SER A 289 2.15 -4.42 1.42
CA SER A 289 3.34 -4.60 0.58
C SER A 289 4.22 -5.70 1.16
N CYS A 290 4.67 -6.64 0.32
CA CYS A 290 5.46 -7.81 0.70
C CYS A 290 6.80 -7.82 -0.03
N SER A 291 7.84 -8.28 0.67
CA SER A 291 9.18 -8.53 0.10
C SER A 291 9.77 -9.83 0.65
N THR A 292 10.37 -10.63 -0.23
CA THR A 292 10.99 -11.93 0.08
C THR A 292 12.44 -11.92 -0.36
N SER A 293 13.31 -12.51 0.46
CA SER A 293 14.66 -12.94 0.06
C SER A 293 14.79 -14.43 0.30
N GLU A 294 14.89 -15.21 -0.77
CA GLU A 294 15.05 -16.67 -0.66
C GLU A 294 16.42 -17.06 -0.12
N SER A 295 17.47 -16.34 -0.52
CA SER A 295 18.86 -16.58 -0.10
C SER A 295 19.05 -16.32 1.40
N ASP A 296 18.43 -15.25 1.90
CA ASP A 296 18.52 -14.87 3.31
C ASP A 296 17.46 -15.59 4.16
N GLY A 297 16.52 -16.29 3.51
CA GLY A 297 15.41 -16.96 4.17
C GLY A 297 14.45 -15.99 4.85
N THR A 298 14.30 -14.77 4.33
CA THR A 298 13.53 -13.69 4.97
C THR A 298 12.24 -13.35 4.23
N PHE A 299 11.26 -12.90 5.00
CA PHE A 299 10.02 -12.31 4.50
C PHE A 299 9.67 -11.07 5.32
N SER A 300 9.20 -10.03 4.64
CA SER A 300 8.68 -8.82 5.28
C SER A 300 7.35 -8.40 4.67
N ALA A 301 6.48 -7.85 5.52
CA ALA A 301 5.21 -7.27 5.11
C ALA A 301 4.99 -5.93 5.82
N THR A 302 4.45 -4.98 5.06
CA THR A 302 4.05 -3.65 5.55
C THR A 302 2.57 -3.44 5.26
N TYR A 303 1.79 -3.33 6.32
CA TYR A 303 0.39 -2.92 6.29
C TYR A 303 0.30 -1.40 6.38
N ASN A 304 -0.52 -0.77 5.53
CA ASN A 304 -0.86 0.64 5.64
C ASN A 304 -2.37 0.84 5.47
N ALA A 305 -2.97 1.72 6.28
CA ALA A 305 -4.35 2.14 6.10
C ALA A 305 -4.61 3.55 6.65
N VAL A 306 -5.72 4.13 6.22
CA VAL A 306 -6.26 5.39 6.72
C VAL A 306 -7.51 5.10 7.53
N LEU A 307 -7.48 5.37 8.83
CA LEU A 307 -8.66 5.34 9.67
C LEU A 307 -9.33 6.71 9.59
N LYS A 308 -10.59 6.76 9.15
CA LYS A 308 -11.37 7.99 9.05
C LYS A 308 -12.70 7.85 9.77
N ARG A 309 -13.14 8.92 10.44
CA ARG A 309 -14.41 8.91 11.17
C ARG A 309 -15.58 8.69 10.20
N ASN A 310 -16.50 7.80 10.55
CA ASN A 310 -17.66 7.44 9.74
C ASN A 310 -18.82 8.41 9.99
N ILE A 311 -18.63 9.67 9.61
CA ILE A 311 -19.71 10.68 9.63
C ILE A 311 -20.05 11.06 8.21
N SER A 312 -21.34 11.01 7.87
CA SER A 312 -21.87 11.69 6.68
C SER A 312 -22.83 12.78 7.13
N SER A 313 -22.69 13.97 6.56
CA SER A 313 -23.57 15.10 6.80
C SER A 313 -24.21 15.57 5.49
N THR A 314 -24.91 16.70 5.54
CA THR A 314 -25.46 17.37 4.35
C THR A 314 -24.36 17.87 3.42
N LEU A 315 -23.20 18.25 3.95
CA LEU A 315 -22.06 18.81 3.20
C LEU A 315 -20.84 17.88 3.14
N HIS A 316 -20.92 16.69 3.74
CA HIS A 316 -19.78 15.78 3.85
C HIS A 316 -20.15 14.34 3.54
N HIS A 317 -19.29 13.69 2.75
CA HIS A 317 -19.35 12.25 2.52
C HIS A 317 -18.20 11.57 3.26
N TYR A 318 -18.53 10.54 4.06
CA TYR A 318 -17.61 9.86 4.97
C TYR A 318 -16.37 9.27 4.27
N ALA A 319 -16.48 8.92 2.98
CA ALA A 319 -15.39 8.39 2.16
C ALA A 319 -14.64 9.48 1.34
N THR A 320 -14.66 10.75 1.79
CA THR A 320 -13.95 11.84 1.10
C THR A 320 -13.20 12.74 2.05
N LYS A 321 -12.03 13.27 1.67
CA LYS A 321 -11.40 14.43 2.32
C LYS A 321 -11.75 15.67 1.50
N HIS A 322 -12.21 16.74 2.16
CA HIS A 322 -12.60 17.98 1.46
C HIS A 322 -11.91 19.17 2.10
N ASN A 323 -11.00 19.78 1.35
CA ASN A 323 -10.30 21.01 1.76
C ASN A 323 -10.76 22.15 0.86
N PHE A 324 -10.91 23.34 1.42
CA PHE A 324 -11.24 24.53 0.64
C PHE A 324 -10.63 25.79 1.25
N THR A 325 -10.47 26.80 0.43
CA THR A 325 -10.03 28.14 0.81
C THR A 325 -11.03 29.15 0.27
N LYS A 326 -11.44 30.08 1.13
CA LYS A 326 -12.29 31.22 0.78
C LYS A 326 -11.46 32.48 0.85
N THR A 327 -11.49 33.27 -0.21
CA THR A 327 -10.83 34.58 -0.27
C THR A 327 -11.89 35.64 -0.56
N ILE A 328 -11.87 36.74 0.20
CA ILE A 328 -12.73 37.90 -0.03
C ILE A 328 -11.84 39.09 -0.37
N ASN A 329 -11.97 39.60 -1.59
CA ASN A 329 -11.23 40.75 -2.06
C ASN A 329 -12.20 41.93 -2.23
N THR A 330 -11.92 43.04 -1.56
CA THR A 330 -12.69 44.28 -1.75
C THR A 330 -11.78 45.31 -2.41
N GLN A 331 -12.07 45.64 -3.67
CA GLN A 331 -11.43 46.73 -4.37
C GLN A 331 -12.24 48.01 -4.14
N LYS A 332 -11.55 49.06 -3.68
CA LYS A 332 -12.12 50.40 -3.46
C LYS A 332 -11.56 51.37 -4.51
N ASP A 333 -11.99 51.24 -5.75
CA ASP A 333 -11.67 52.19 -6.83
C ASP A 333 -12.97 52.69 -7.46
N ASN A 334 -13.37 53.94 -7.18
CA ASN A 334 -14.61 54.64 -7.61
C ASN A 334 -15.97 53.88 -7.45
N ARG A 335 -15.96 52.57 -7.19
CA ARG A 335 -17.04 51.64 -6.88
C ARG A 335 -16.49 50.59 -5.91
N ASN A 336 -17.27 50.23 -4.90
CA ASN A 336 -16.90 49.17 -3.96
C ASN A 336 -17.19 47.81 -4.60
N ILE A 337 -16.18 47.20 -5.23
CA ILE A 337 -16.29 45.86 -5.81
C ILE A 337 -15.84 44.84 -4.78
N THR A 338 -16.71 43.90 -4.42
CA THR A 338 -16.40 42.81 -3.51
C THR A 338 -16.49 41.50 -4.27
N THR A 339 -15.41 40.75 -4.31
CA THR A 339 -15.32 39.44 -4.95
C THR A 339 -15.04 38.37 -3.91
N ILE A 340 -15.81 37.30 -3.91
CA ILE A 340 -15.62 36.11 -3.08
C ILE A 340 -15.21 34.97 -3.99
N SER A 341 -14.00 34.44 -3.81
CA SER A 341 -13.52 33.23 -4.50
C SER A 341 -13.47 32.07 -3.51
N VAL A 342 -13.96 30.91 -3.94
CA VAL A 342 -13.91 29.64 -3.20
C VAL A 342 -13.21 28.61 -4.05
N GLN A 343 -12.04 28.17 -3.61
CA GLN A 343 -11.28 27.09 -4.23
C GLN A 343 -11.37 25.87 -3.32
N GLY A 344 -11.79 24.72 -3.85
CA GLY A 344 -11.86 23.49 -3.07
C GLY A 344 -11.33 22.28 -3.81
N ASN A 345 -10.86 21.30 -3.04
CA ASN A 345 -10.38 20.02 -3.52
C ASN A 345 -11.01 18.90 -2.69
N ILE A 346 -11.57 17.92 -3.39
CA ILE A 346 -12.20 16.74 -2.82
C ILE A 346 -11.40 15.51 -3.25
N GLU A 347 -10.79 14.83 -2.28
CA GLU A 347 -10.12 13.55 -2.49
C GLU A 347 -11.05 12.41 -2.06
N GLY A 348 -11.28 11.46 -2.94
CA GLY A 348 -12.04 10.25 -2.62
C GLY A 348 -11.17 9.16 -2.02
N LEU A 349 -11.72 8.47 -1.03
CA LEU A 349 -11.09 7.35 -0.34
C LEU A 349 -11.74 6.04 -0.77
N LEU A 350 -10.94 4.98 -0.80
CA LEU A 350 -11.39 3.63 -1.15
C LEU A 350 -11.62 2.82 0.13
N GLU A 351 -12.84 2.36 0.37
CA GLU A 351 -13.16 1.58 1.59
C GLU A 351 -12.43 0.22 1.56
N GLY A 352 -11.66 -0.04 2.62
CA GLY A 352 -10.94 -1.28 2.84
C GLY A 352 -11.62 -2.17 3.89
N GLY A 353 -10.85 -3.07 4.49
CA GLY A 353 -11.24 -3.90 5.62
C GLY A 353 -11.09 -5.41 5.37
N LEU A 354 -10.21 -5.87 4.47
CA LEU A 354 -10.04 -7.31 4.19
C LEU A 354 -9.77 -8.09 5.47
N ILE A 355 -8.88 -7.59 6.32
CA ILE A 355 -8.48 -8.27 7.56
C ILE A 355 -9.66 -8.41 8.54
N ARG A 356 -10.65 -7.49 8.49
CA ARG A 356 -11.87 -7.58 9.32
C ARG A 356 -12.89 -8.56 8.75
N THR A 357 -12.98 -8.69 7.42
CA THR A 357 -14.01 -9.50 6.75
C THR A 357 -13.54 -10.88 6.31
N SER A 358 -12.23 -11.14 6.32
CA SER A 358 -11.65 -12.43 5.94
C SER A 358 -11.86 -13.47 7.05
N SER A 359 -13.04 -14.06 7.12
CA SER A 359 -13.35 -15.16 8.03
C SER A 359 -12.56 -16.45 7.74
N SER A 360 -11.97 -16.58 6.54
CA SER A 360 -11.27 -17.77 6.06
C SER A 360 -9.74 -17.66 5.98
N GLY A 361 -9.14 -16.59 6.52
CA GLY A 361 -7.70 -16.33 6.40
C GLY A 361 -7.33 -15.83 5.00
N PHE A 362 -6.51 -14.79 4.93
CA PHE A 362 -6.00 -14.26 3.68
C PHE A 362 -4.54 -14.68 3.48
N SER A 363 -4.14 -14.95 2.24
CA SER A 363 -2.77 -15.36 1.90
C SER A 363 -2.01 -14.19 1.28
N LEU A 364 -0.80 -13.93 1.80
CA LEU A 364 0.09 -12.92 1.23
C LEU A 364 0.80 -13.48 -0.01
N PRO A 365 1.09 -12.66 -1.03
CA PRO A 365 1.99 -13.04 -2.10
C PRO A 365 3.42 -13.15 -1.56
N ALA A 366 4.31 -13.82 -2.30
CA ALA A 366 5.74 -13.81 -1.97
C ALA A 366 6.33 -12.39 -2.13
N SER A 367 5.86 -11.60 -3.08
CA SER A 367 6.31 -10.22 -3.28
C SER A 367 5.22 -9.37 -3.91
N GLY A 368 5.37 -8.05 -3.83
CA GLY A 368 4.47 -7.08 -4.48
C GLY A 368 3.51 -6.41 -3.51
N LYS A 369 2.43 -5.82 -4.05
CA LYS A 369 1.46 -5.03 -3.29
C LYS A 369 0.05 -5.55 -3.52
N ILE A 370 -0.68 -5.78 -2.43
CA ILE A 370 -2.12 -6.01 -2.46
C ILE A 370 -2.80 -4.68 -2.16
N LEU A 371 -3.66 -4.24 -3.07
CA LEU A 371 -4.64 -3.19 -2.81
C LEU A 371 -5.93 -3.86 -2.34
N ILE A 372 -6.47 -3.41 -1.22
CA ILE A 372 -7.64 -4.01 -0.63
C ILE A 372 -8.81 -3.04 -0.77
N SER A 373 -9.83 -3.41 -1.54
CA SER A 373 -11.10 -2.69 -1.62
C SER A 373 -12.26 -3.62 -1.30
N GLN A 374 -13.11 -3.25 -0.34
CA GLN A 374 -14.34 -3.98 -0.06
C GLN A 374 -15.48 -3.66 -1.02
N ALA A 375 -15.41 -2.54 -1.75
CA ALA A 375 -16.47 -2.05 -2.62
C ALA A 375 -16.04 -1.94 -4.09
N MET A 376 -17.00 -2.08 -5.02
CA MET A 376 -16.81 -1.76 -6.45
C MET A 376 -16.67 -0.25 -6.74
N SER A 377 -16.66 0.60 -5.70
CA SER A 377 -16.48 2.03 -5.83
C SER A 377 -15.02 2.37 -6.10
N SER A 378 -14.75 3.29 -7.02
CA SER A 378 -13.42 3.89 -7.20
C SER A 378 -13.24 5.11 -6.28
N LYS A 379 -11.98 5.52 -6.03
CA LYS A 379 -11.70 6.81 -5.37
C LYS A 379 -12.47 7.96 -6.02
N TYR A 380 -12.48 8.01 -7.35
CA TYR A 380 -13.24 9.02 -8.09
C TYR A 380 -14.74 9.00 -7.77
N SER A 381 -15.36 7.82 -7.70
CA SER A 381 -16.79 7.72 -7.38
C SER A 381 -17.12 8.25 -5.97
N SER A 382 -16.24 8.03 -4.99
CA SER A 382 -16.36 8.62 -3.65
C SER A 382 -16.23 10.15 -3.72
N ALA A 383 -15.23 10.67 -4.45
CA ALA A 383 -15.04 12.10 -4.64
C ALA A 383 -16.25 12.79 -5.29
N LEU A 384 -16.86 12.15 -6.29
CA LEU A 384 -18.08 12.64 -6.95
C LEU A 384 -19.27 12.68 -5.99
N GLN A 385 -19.43 11.69 -5.11
CA GLN A 385 -20.45 11.74 -4.06
C GLN A 385 -20.22 12.89 -3.08
N GLY A 386 -18.96 13.17 -2.72
CA GLY A 386 -18.60 14.35 -1.95
C GLY A 386 -18.93 15.66 -2.67
N LEU A 387 -18.63 15.75 -3.96
CA LEU A 387 -18.94 16.93 -4.77
C LEU A 387 -20.45 17.20 -4.82
N ASN A 388 -21.26 16.17 -5.07
CA ASN A 388 -22.72 16.29 -5.15
C ASN A 388 -23.37 16.76 -3.82
N LYS A 389 -22.65 16.66 -2.70
CA LYS A 389 -23.10 17.20 -1.40
C LYS A 389 -22.90 18.71 -1.26
N ILE A 390 -22.03 19.32 -2.07
CA ILE A 390 -21.67 20.74 -1.96
C ILE A 390 -22.08 21.59 -3.17
N ILE A 391 -22.34 20.98 -4.34
CA ILE A 391 -22.75 21.69 -5.56
C ILE A 391 -24.22 21.47 -5.93
N SER A 392 -24.78 22.39 -6.71
CA SER A 392 -26.08 22.26 -7.37
C SER A 392 -25.99 22.84 -8.77
N GLY A 393 -25.75 21.99 -9.78
CA GLY A 393 -25.45 22.43 -11.14
C GLY A 393 -24.12 23.18 -11.20
N SER A 394 -24.12 24.40 -11.74
CA SER A 394 -22.93 25.24 -11.91
C SER A 394 -22.68 26.18 -10.73
N ASP A 395 -23.04 25.77 -9.52
CA ASP A 395 -23.02 26.62 -8.32
C ASP A 395 -22.81 25.81 -7.05
N LEU A 396 -22.37 26.46 -5.97
CA LEU A 396 -22.43 25.90 -4.62
C LEU A 396 -23.90 25.83 -4.18
N ASN A 397 -24.28 24.73 -3.53
CA ASN A 397 -25.63 24.61 -3.00
C ASN A 397 -25.87 25.60 -1.84
N GLY A 398 -27.13 25.85 -1.50
CA GLY A 398 -27.50 26.82 -0.47
C GLY A 398 -26.85 26.54 0.89
N SER A 399 -26.76 25.27 1.29
CA SER A 399 -26.12 24.88 2.55
C SER A 399 -24.64 25.26 2.58
N MET A 400 -23.90 25.04 1.50
CA MET A 400 -22.47 25.38 1.40
C MET A 400 -22.27 26.89 1.35
N LYS A 401 -23.13 27.62 0.63
CA LYS A 401 -23.10 29.10 0.61
C LYS A 401 -23.33 29.68 1.99
N ASN A 402 -24.32 29.17 2.72
CA ASN A 402 -24.62 29.60 4.08
C ASN A 402 -23.46 29.28 5.02
N ALA A 403 -22.89 28.07 4.93
CA ALA A 403 -21.72 27.66 5.71
C ALA A 403 -20.53 28.57 5.51
N LEU A 404 -20.30 29.00 4.26
CA LEU A 404 -19.23 29.91 3.90
C LEU A 404 -19.58 31.39 4.09
N GLY A 405 -20.79 31.75 4.53
CA GLY A 405 -21.24 33.14 4.65
C GLY A 405 -21.23 33.88 3.32
N ILE A 406 -21.61 33.21 2.22
CA ILE A 406 -21.76 33.80 0.89
C ILE A 406 -23.20 34.26 0.77
N ASN A 407 -23.43 35.53 1.13
CA ASN A 407 -24.75 36.15 1.11
C ASN A 407 -24.66 37.59 0.56
N ALA A 408 -25.82 38.22 0.33
CA ALA A 408 -25.91 39.51 -0.35
C ALA A 408 -25.16 40.60 0.44
N ALA A 409 -25.26 40.55 1.77
CA ALA A 409 -24.52 41.44 2.67
C ALA A 409 -23.00 41.27 2.54
N ALA A 410 -22.50 40.03 2.43
CA ALA A 410 -21.07 39.76 2.23
C ALA A 410 -20.53 40.28 0.89
N LEU A 411 -21.40 40.49 -0.10
CA LEU A 411 -21.08 41.14 -1.38
C LEU A 411 -21.48 42.63 -1.40
N ASN A 412 -21.84 43.25 -0.28
CA ASN A 412 -22.31 44.64 -0.23
C ASN A 412 -23.49 44.94 -1.17
N LEU A 413 -24.37 43.96 -1.39
CA LEU A 413 -25.59 44.11 -2.19
C LEU A 413 -26.76 44.51 -1.28
N SER A 414 -27.56 45.49 -1.72
CA SER A 414 -28.65 46.09 -0.94
C SER A 414 -29.91 45.22 -0.82
N ASN A 415 -30.04 44.16 -1.63
CA ASN A 415 -31.22 43.30 -1.70
C ASN A 415 -30.86 41.83 -1.47
N ASN A 416 -31.79 41.06 -0.86
CA ASN A 416 -31.66 39.62 -0.62
C ASN A 416 -31.87 38.80 -1.91
N THR A 417 -31.11 39.12 -2.96
CA THR A 417 -31.18 38.44 -4.26
C THR A 417 -30.48 37.09 -4.19
N ASN A 418 -30.99 36.11 -4.95
CA ASN A 418 -30.30 34.83 -5.13
C ASN A 418 -28.93 35.06 -5.80
N ILE A 419 -27.86 34.83 -5.04
CA ILE A 419 -26.49 35.05 -5.51
C ILE A 419 -26.10 33.89 -6.41
N ILE A 420 -25.89 34.16 -7.68
CA ILE A 420 -25.33 33.20 -8.64
C ILE A 420 -23.85 33.55 -8.90
N PRO A 421 -23.01 32.55 -9.21
CA PRO A 421 -21.58 32.73 -9.42
C PRO A 421 -21.31 33.48 -10.72
N LEU A 422 -20.23 34.27 -10.70
CA LEU A 422 -19.62 34.89 -11.87
C LEU A 422 -18.86 33.87 -12.71
N SER A 423 -18.22 32.89 -12.07
CA SER A 423 -17.56 31.77 -12.74
C SER A 423 -17.61 30.51 -11.88
N PHE A 424 -17.65 29.35 -12.54
CA PHE A 424 -17.61 28.06 -11.88
C PHE A 424 -16.80 27.09 -12.75
N ASN A 425 -15.63 26.69 -12.25
CA ASN A 425 -14.72 25.78 -12.93
C ASN A 425 -14.57 24.48 -12.12
N LEU A 426 -14.57 23.34 -12.83
CA LEU A 426 -14.37 22.01 -12.27
C LEU A 426 -13.22 21.32 -12.99
N THR A 427 -12.38 20.61 -12.25
CA THR A 427 -11.28 19.82 -12.78
C THR A 427 -11.30 18.44 -12.12
N HIS A 428 -11.28 17.39 -12.95
CA HIS A 428 -11.40 16.00 -12.52
C HIS A 428 -10.08 15.26 -12.75
N ASN A 429 -9.58 14.56 -11.73
CA ASN A 429 -8.48 13.61 -11.86
C ASN A 429 -8.98 12.21 -11.48
N TYR A 430 -9.26 11.39 -12.49
CA TYR A 430 -9.80 10.04 -12.32
C TYR A 430 -8.79 9.06 -11.71
N HIS A 431 -7.49 9.28 -11.93
CA HIS A 431 -6.43 8.39 -11.46
C HIS A 431 -6.19 8.55 -9.96
N GLU A 432 -6.03 9.80 -9.51
CA GLU A 432 -5.88 10.11 -8.09
C GLU A 432 -7.21 10.04 -7.34
N GLY A 433 -8.32 10.15 -8.08
CA GLY A 433 -9.67 10.22 -7.53
C GLY A 433 -9.93 11.54 -6.82
N THR A 434 -9.47 12.65 -7.41
CA THR A 434 -9.63 14.00 -6.88
C THR A 434 -10.50 14.85 -7.80
N ILE A 435 -11.27 15.77 -7.21
CA ILE A 435 -12.06 16.78 -7.93
C ILE A 435 -11.77 18.14 -7.30
N SER A 436 -11.26 19.06 -8.11
CA SER A 436 -11.04 20.45 -7.72
C SER A 436 -12.10 21.36 -8.34
N TYR A 437 -12.53 22.37 -7.58
CA TYR A 437 -13.48 23.37 -8.07
C TYR A 437 -13.02 24.77 -7.68
N ASN A 438 -13.34 25.75 -8.53
CA ASN A 438 -13.16 27.17 -8.25
C ASN A 438 -14.46 27.91 -8.59
N VAL A 439 -15.01 28.61 -7.61
CA VAL A 439 -16.23 29.41 -7.76
C VAL A 439 -15.94 30.84 -7.40
N GLU A 440 -16.40 31.78 -8.22
CA GLU A 440 -16.25 33.20 -7.97
C GLU A 440 -17.62 33.89 -7.92
N TYR A 441 -17.82 34.78 -6.95
CA TYR A 441 -18.98 35.64 -6.81
C TYR A 441 -18.51 37.08 -6.74
N SER A 442 -19.23 38.03 -7.36
CA SER A 442 -18.87 39.45 -7.31
C SER A 442 -20.08 40.35 -7.09
N SER A 443 -19.86 41.48 -6.42
CA SER A 443 -20.85 42.56 -6.23
C SER A 443 -21.12 43.33 -7.51
N THR A 444 -20.20 43.26 -8.49
CA THR A 444 -20.41 43.80 -9.83
C THR A 444 -20.62 42.66 -10.80
N ARG A 445 -21.70 42.72 -11.55
CA ARG A 445 -21.86 41.95 -12.78
C ARG A 445 -21.67 42.87 -13.96
N SER A 446 -20.66 42.60 -14.76
CA SER A 446 -20.48 43.25 -16.05
C SER A 446 -21.41 42.59 -17.06
N CYS A 447 -22.69 42.91 -16.99
CA CYS A 447 -23.63 42.71 -18.08
C CYS A 447 -23.56 43.97 -18.94
N GLY A 448 -22.86 43.89 -20.06
CA GLY A 448 -22.74 44.99 -21.00
C GLY A 448 -22.82 44.46 -22.41
N ASP A 449 -23.44 45.24 -23.30
CA ASP A 449 -23.33 45.02 -24.73
C ASP A 449 -21.99 45.59 -25.18
N PHE A 450 -21.04 44.70 -25.46
CA PHE A 450 -19.84 45.06 -26.20
C PHE A 450 -19.55 43.98 -27.22
N ALA A 451 -18.98 44.40 -28.35
CA ALA A 451 -18.46 43.51 -29.37
C ALA A 451 -17.04 44.00 -29.69
N THR A 452 -16.05 43.18 -29.39
CA THR A 452 -14.70 43.31 -29.89
C THR A 452 -14.65 42.65 -31.25
N VAL A 453 -14.26 43.41 -32.27
CA VAL A 453 -14.11 42.89 -33.64
C VAL A 453 -12.63 42.88 -33.97
N ASN A 454 -12.07 41.68 -34.10
CA ASN A 454 -10.72 41.47 -34.58
C ASN A 454 -10.79 41.10 -36.05
N ILE A 455 -10.22 41.94 -36.92
CA ILE A 455 -10.13 41.70 -38.36
C ILE A 455 -8.68 41.40 -38.68
N THR A 456 -8.42 40.19 -39.18
CA THR A 456 -7.13 39.79 -39.73
C THR A 456 -7.25 39.76 -41.25
N ILE A 457 -6.34 40.44 -41.93
CA ILE A 457 -6.27 40.48 -43.39
C ILE A 457 -4.95 39.87 -43.81
N ASP A 458 -5.00 38.74 -44.52
CA ASP A 458 -3.84 38.16 -45.19
C ASP A 458 -3.80 38.68 -46.62
N GLU A 459 -2.82 39.53 -46.91
CA GLU A 459 -2.64 40.09 -48.25
C GLU A 459 -2.10 39.03 -49.23
N PRO A 460 -2.49 39.11 -50.52
CA PRO A 460 -1.99 38.23 -51.57
C PRO A 460 -0.46 38.18 -51.64
N THR A 461 0.11 36.98 -51.57
CA THR A 461 1.55 36.76 -51.76
C THR A 461 1.82 36.12 -53.13
N PRO A 462 2.90 36.50 -53.85
CA PRO A 462 3.26 35.85 -55.10
C PRO A 462 3.44 34.33 -54.90
N VAL A 463 2.87 33.53 -55.79
CA VAL A 463 3.08 32.09 -55.78
C VAL A 463 4.30 31.78 -56.62
N LEU A 464 5.27 31.10 -56.02
CA LEU A 464 6.47 30.61 -56.69
C LEU A 464 6.29 29.11 -56.95
N ALA A 465 6.56 28.67 -58.17
CA ALA A 465 6.62 27.25 -58.51
C ALA A 465 8.06 26.76 -58.48
N GLU A 466 8.26 25.62 -57.83
CA GLU A 466 9.53 24.92 -57.82
C GLU A 466 9.57 23.94 -58.99
N VAL A 467 10.42 24.20 -59.99
CA VAL A 467 10.61 23.30 -61.13
C VAL A 467 11.95 22.59 -60.99
N VAL A 468 11.90 21.30 -60.68
CA VAL A 468 13.09 20.45 -60.58
C VAL A 468 13.62 20.18 -61.98
N ARG A 469 14.83 20.66 -62.28
CA ARG A 469 15.50 20.35 -63.55
C ARG A 469 16.32 19.07 -63.42
N PRO A 470 16.29 18.16 -64.42
CA PRO A 470 17.19 17.02 -64.43
C PRO A 470 18.65 17.50 -64.45
N HIS A 471 19.41 17.10 -63.42
CA HIS A 471 20.86 17.30 -63.25
C HIS A 471 21.41 18.71 -62.98
N ASN A 472 20.59 19.73 -62.67
CA ASN A 472 21.15 21.04 -62.24
C ASN A 472 20.21 21.86 -61.33
N GLY A 473 19.86 21.25 -60.20
CA GLY A 473 19.20 21.93 -59.08
C GLY A 473 17.79 22.44 -59.39
N VAL A 474 17.26 23.13 -58.39
CA VAL A 474 15.90 23.65 -58.36
C VAL A 474 15.83 25.01 -59.06
N LEU A 475 14.90 25.17 -60.00
CA LEU A 475 14.55 26.49 -60.53
C LEU A 475 13.30 27.00 -59.79
N ILE A 476 13.45 28.08 -59.03
CA ILE A 476 12.31 28.80 -58.45
C ILE A 476 11.81 29.79 -59.51
N GLN A 477 10.60 29.59 -60.00
CA GLN A 477 9.99 30.44 -61.03
C GLN A 477 8.74 31.11 -60.48
N ASP A 478 8.68 32.44 -60.61
CA ASP A 478 7.44 33.20 -60.40
C ASP A 478 6.45 32.86 -61.50
N ILE A 479 5.29 32.31 -61.11
CA ILE A 479 4.22 31.91 -62.04
C ILE A 479 3.20 33.03 -62.28
N LYS A 480 3.51 34.27 -61.87
CA LYS A 480 2.71 35.48 -62.07
C LYS A 480 1.27 35.35 -61.56
N THR A 481 1.08 34.60 -60.48
CA THR A 481 -0.18 34.51 -59.77
C THR A 481 0.04 34.78 -58.29
N PHE A 482 -1.01 35.19 -57.60
CA PHE A 482 -0.96 35.49 -56.18
C PHE A 482 -1.92 34.57 -55.42
N THR A 483 -1.62 34.31 -54.15
CA THR A 483 -2.59 33.69 -53.25
C THR A 483 -3.80 34.62 -53.09
N ALA A 484 -4.99 34.05 -52.89
CA ALA A 484 -6.18 34.88 -52.71
C ALA A 484 -6.13 35.66 -51.39
N LYS A 485 -6.63 36.90 -51.39
CA LYS A 485 -6.78 37.70 -50.18
C LYS A 485 -7.75 37.02 -49.22
N LYS A 486 -7.30 36.73 -48.00
CA LYS A 486 -8.15 36.15 -46.96
C LYS A 486 -8.47 37.20 -45.90
N ILE A 487 -9.74 37.28 -45.52
CA ILE A 487 -10.18 38.15 -44.43
C ILE A 487 -10.82 37.25 -43.38
N THR A 488 -10.27 37.25 -42.17
CA THR A 488 -10.86 36.58 -41.01
C THR A 488 -11.39 37.64 -40.06
N ILE A 489 -12.69 37.58 -39.78
CA ILE A 489 -13.36 38.46 -38.83
C ILE A 489 -13.77 37.62 -37.63
N ASN A 490 -13.15 37.89 -36.49
CA ASN A 490 -13.52 37.31 -35.21
C ASN A 490 -14.25 38.38 -34.40
N ILE A 491 -15.53 38.16 -34.13
CA ILE A 491 -16.36 39.01 -33.29
C ILE A 491 -16.53 38.30 -31.97
N GLU A 492 -16.01 38.85 -30.90
CA GLU A 492 -16.27 38.38 -29.54
C GLU A 492 -17.09 39.44 -28.83
N GLY A 493 -18.18 39.05 -28.18
CA GLY A 493 -19.00 40.02 -27.48
C GLY A 493 -19.73 39.45 -26.29
N LYS A 494 -20.45 40.31 -25.60
CA LYS A 494 -21.42 39.93 -24.58
C LYS A 494 -22.77 40.56 -24.92
N SER A 495 -23.85 39.84 -24.67
CA SER A 495 -25.23 40.26 -24.93
C SER A 495 -26.03 40.30 -23.63
N GLN A 496 -26.68 41.43 -23.39
CA GLN A 496 -27.52 41.63 -22.20
C GLN A 496 -28.74 40.67 -22.17
N LYS A 497 -29.20 40.17 -23.33
CA LYS A 497 -30.34 39.23 -23.43
C LYS A 497 -30.12 37.89 -22.72
N ASN A 498 -28.87 37.47 -22.52
CA ASN A 498 -28.54 36.20 -21.87
C ASN A 498 -28.13 36.38 -20.39
N CYS A 499 -28.11 37.62 -19.89
CA CYS A 499 -27.55 37.92 -18.56
C CYS A 499 -28.52 37.64 -17.38
N CYS A 500 -29.74 37.17 -17.63
CA CYS A 500 -30.76 36.84 -16.63
C CYS A 500 -31.75 35.82 -17.22
N LEU A 501 -31.29 34.63 -17.60
CA LEU A 501 -32.23 33.57 -17.98
C LEU A 501 -32.84 32.96 -16.71
N ASP A 502 -34.05 33.42 -16.38
CA ASP A 502 -34.96 32.62 -15.57
C ASP A 502 -35.08 31.22 -16.20
N LYS A 503 -35.17 30.20 -15.35
CA LYS A 503 -35.12 28.76 -15.64
C LYS A 503 -36.11 28.22 -16.71
N GLY A 504 -36.83 29.06 -17.45
CA GLY A 504 -37.97 28.69 -18.30
C GLY A 504 -37.78 28.68 -19.82
N THR A 505 -36.66 29.14 -20.40
CA THR A 505 -36.58 29.32 -21.88
C THR A 505 -35.23 28.96 -22.50
N LEU A 506 -34.60 27.88 -22.03
CA LEU A 506 -33.38 27.37 -22.67
C LEU A 506 -33.64 26.68 -24.02
N GLU A 507 -34.84 26.14 -24.25
CA GLU A 507 -35.16 25.40 -25.49
C GLU A 507 -35.60 26.30 -26.67
N SER A 508 -36.21 27.47 -26.42
CA SER A 508 -36.73 28.33 -27.51
C SER A 508 -35.68 29.24 -28.15
N THR A 509 -34.56 29.51 -27.46
CA THR A 509 -33.51 30.41 -27.96
C THR A 509 -32.45 29.67 -28.78
N ILE A 510 -32.23 28.37 -28.52
CA ILE A 510 -31.25 27.54 -29.26
C ILE A 510 -31.80 27.10 -30.64
N MET A 511 -33.12 27.10 -30.83
CA MET A 511 -33.77 26.54 -32.04
C MET A 511 -34.13 27.57 -33.13
N SER A 512 -33.80 28.87 -32.99
CA SER A 512 -34.17 29.89 -33.98
C SER A 512 -33.02 30.64 -34.68
N SER A 513 -31.76 30.37 -34.36
CA SER A 513 -30.63 31.12 -34.93
C SER A 513 -29.99 30.46 -36.16
N ASN A 514 -30.75 30.31 -37.26
CA ASN A 514 -30.14 30.23 -38.60
C ASN A 514 -29.82 31.63 -39.18
N SER A 515 -30.29 32.70 -38.52
CA SER A 515 -29.89 34.08 -38.77
C SER A 515 -28.87 34.51 -37.71
N VAL A 516 -27.58 34.39 -38.03
CA VAL A 516 -26.52 35.10 -37.28
C VAL A 516 -26.77 36.59 -37.49
N ALA A 517 -27.49 37.23 -36.56
CA ALA A 517 -27.62 38.67 -36.50
C ALA A 517 -26.25 39.25 -36.12
N ILE A 518 -25.55 39.79 -37.12
CA ILE A 518 -24.31 40.51 -36.91
C ILE A 518 -24.69 41.87 -36.30
N PRO A 519 -23.98 42.32 -35.24
CA PRO A 519 -24.22 43.62 -34.65
C PRO A 519 -24.35 44.71 -35.73
N ALA A 520 -25.37 45.56 -35.64
CA ALA A 520 -25.75 46.51 -36.70
C ALA A 520 -24.64 47.54 -37.05
N ASN A 521 -23.62 47.64 -36.21
CA ASN A 521 -22.43 48.48 -36.34
C ASN A 521 -21.26 47.79 -37.07
N ILE A 522 -21.40 46.53 -37.52
CA ILE A 522 -20.37 45.81 -38.26
C ILE A 522 -20.81 45.67 -39.72
N SER A 523 -20.14 46.41 -40.61
CA SER A 523 -20.29 46.24 -42.05
C SER A 523 -19.45 45.05 -42.50
N LEU A 524 -20.08 44.10 -43.20
CA LEU A 524 -19.40 42.93 -43.74
C LEU A 524 -18.82 43.20 -45.13
N PRO A 525 -17.79 42.45 -45.54
CA PRO A 525 -17.31 42.47 -46.92
C PRO A 525 -18.44 42.21 -47.92
N ASP A 526 -18.44 42.95 -49.02
CA ASP A 526 -19.44 42.83 -50.08
C ASP A 526 -19.37 41.43 -50.72
N THR A 527 -20.51 40.73 -50.72
CA THR A 527 -20.66 39.38 -51.29
C THR A 527 -20.49 39.35 -52.82
N SER A 528 -20.49 40.50 -53.50
CA SER A 528 -20.18 40.59 -54.93
C SER A 528 -18.68 40.42 -55.24
N THR A 529 -17.80 40.67 -54.26
CA THR A 529 -16.34 40.62 -54.42
C THR A 529 -15.64 39.62 -53.49
N CYS A 530 -16.35 39.13 -52.47
CA CYS A 530 -15.83 38.17 -51.51
C CYS A 530 -16.78 36.98 -51.32
N ILE A 531 -16.22 35.77 -51.27
CA ILE A 531 -16.93 34.53 -50.97
C ILE A 531 -16.74 34.22 -49.49
N LEU A 532 -17.85 34.07 -48.76
CA LEU A 532 -17.84 33.60 -47.37
C LEU A 532 -17.46 32.11 -47.33
N THR A 533 -16.35 31.78 -46.68
CA THR A 533 -15.81 30.42 -46.58
C THR A 533 -16.00 29.81 -45.19
N GLN A 534 -16.18 30.62 -44.16
CA GLN A 534 -16.43 30.15 -42.80
C GLN A 534 -17.47 31.04 -42.11
N LYS A 535 -18.43 30.41 -41.42
CA LYS A 535 -19.40 31.09 -40.57
C LYS A 535 -19.71 30.21 -39.37
N GLN A 536 -19.22 30.60 -38.21
CA GLN A 536 -19.40 29.85 -36.97
C GLN A 536 -19.80 30.81 -35.85
N ARG A 537 -20.75 30.40 -35.02
CA ARG A 537 -21.16 31.12 -33.82
C ARG A 537 -21.14 30.19 -32.62
N THR A 538 -20.70 30.70 -31.47
CA THR A 538 -20.72 30.00 -30.19
C THR A 538 -21.26 30.96 -29.13
N ASP A 539 -22.20 30.51 -28.30
CA ASP A 539 -22.84 31.32 -27.26
C ASP A 539 -22.62 30.66 -25.88
N ASN A 540 -22.30 31.47 -24.87
CA ASN A 540 -22.25 31.09 -23.46
C ASN A 540 -23.56 31.54 -22.77
N PRO A 541 -24.41 30.59 -22.33
CA PRO A 541 -25.71 30.92 -21.75
C PRO A 541 -25.64 31.51 -20.33
N ILE A 542 -24.47 31.54 -19.68
CA ILE A 542 -24.33 31.94 -18.26
C ILE A 542 -23.96 33.42 -18.12
N ASP A 543 -23.03 33.92 -18.92
CA ASP A 543 -22.57 35.31 -18.87
C ASP A 543 -22.94 36.11 -20.13
N GLY A 544 -23.67 35.47 -21.06
CA GLY A 544 -24.11 36.06 -22.32
C GLY A 544 -22.99 36.35 -23.32
N SER A 545 -21.79 35.82 -23.11
CA SER A 545 -20.71 35.93 -24.09
C SER A 545 -21.01 35.14 -25.37
N TYR A 546 -20.55 35.64 -26.50
CA TYR A 546 -20.65 34.97 -27.78
C TYR A 546 -19.37 35.20 -28.60
N SER A 547 -19.07 34.26 -29.49
CA SER A 547 -18.02 34.38 -30.50
C SER A 547 -18.63 34.11 -31.87
N ILE A 548 -18.35 34.95 -32.86
CA ILE A 548 -18.68 34.75 -34.26
C ILE A 548 -17.36 34.78 -35.04
N ASN A 549 -17.07 33.69 -35.75
CA ASN A 549 -15.94 33.61 -36.65
C ASN A 549 -16.47 33.59 -38.09
N LEU A 550 -16.02 34.57 -38.89
CA LEU A 550 -16.30 34.67 -40.31
C LEU A 550 -14.99 34.61 -41.09
N GLY A 551 -14.96 33.78 -42.13
CA GLY A 551 -13.86 33.72 -43.09
C GLY A 551 -14.35 34.13 -44.46
N TYR A 552 -13.61 34.99 -45.14
CA TYR A 552 -13.86 35.40 -46.52
C TYR A 552 -12.62 35.16 -47.38
N ILE A 553 -12.85 34.77 -48.63
CA ILE A 553 -11.87 34.81 -49.71
C ILE A 553 -12.34 35.83 -50.73
N CYS A 554 -11.54 36.87 -50.97
CA CYS A 554 -11.90 37.96 -51.88
C CYS A 554 -11.20 37.80 -53.23
N SER A 555 -11.89 38.19 -54.31
CA SER A 555 -11.44 38.04 -55.71
C SER A 555 -10.27 38.96 -56.08
N GLN A 556 -9.90 39.93 -55.23
CA GLN A 556 -8.68 40.71 -55.43
C GLN A 556 -7.44 39.92 -55.01
N GLY A 557 -7.06 39.00 -55.89
CA GLY A 557 -5.78 38.30 -55.95
C GLY A 557 -5.35 37.97 -57.40
N CYS A 558 -5.89 38.69 -58.40
CA CYS A 558 -5.52 38.53 -59.81
C CYS A 558 -5.09 39.87 -60.43
N THR A 559 -3.77 40.11 -60.35
CA THR A 559 -2.86 40.94 -61.19
C THR A 559 -3.15 42.43 -61.51
N ILE A 560 -2.07 43.22 -61.44
CA ILE A 560 -1.86 44.54 -62.07
C ILE A 560 -2.10 44.44 -63.58
#